data_AF-X5Q0M7-F1
#
_entry.id   AF-X5Q0M7-F1
#
_cell.length_a   1.000
_cell.length_b   1.000
_cell.length_c   1.000
_cell.angle_alpha   90.00
_cell.angle_beta   90.00
_cell.angle_gamma   90.00
#
_symmetry.space_group_name_H-M   'P 1'
#
loop_
_entity.id
_entity.type
_entity.pdbx_description
1 polymer ?
#
loop_
_entity_poly.entity_id
_entity_poly.type
_entity_poly.pdbx_seq_one_letter_code
_entity_poly.pdbx_strand_id
1 'polypeptide(L)' 'MTDGIDAVEAACQEALDQNVCSAAVIINILARRRDPAPAVTILTPDALRLQHEPQADCARYDSLRRAS' A
#
# COMPACT_ATOMS: atom_id res chain seq x y z
N MET A 1 0.83 -24.31 8.77
CA MET A 1 1.15 -23.16 9.63
C MET A 1 2.25 -22.37 8.92
N THR A 2 1.90 -21.31 8.20
CA THR A 2 2.81 -20.62 7.24
C THR A 2 3.61 -19.49 7.89
N ASP A 3 3.52 -19.36 9.22
CA ASP A 3 4.07 -18.25 10.01
C ASP A 3 5.04 -18.76 11.07
N GLY A 4 5.95 -19.62 10.66
CA GLY A 4 7.07 -20.08 11.47
C GLY A 4 8.22 -19.08 11.49
N ILE A 5 9.28 -19.42 12.23
CA ILE A 5 10.54 -18.68 12.29
C ILE A 5 11.10 -18.41 10.88
N ASP A 6 11.00 -19.38 9.97
CA ASP A 6 11.49 -19.26 8.59
C ASP A 6 10.83 -18.10 7.82
N ALA A 7 9.53 -17.87 8.02
CA ALA A 7 8.81 -16.78 7.37
C ALA A 7 9.30 -15.42 7.88
N VAL A 8 9.59 -15.32 9.18
CA VAL A 8 10.13 -14.13 9.82
C VAL A 8 11.57 -13.88 9.37
N GLU A 9 12.40 -14.90 9.30
CA GLU A 9 13.79 -14.80 8.82
C GLU A 9 13.83 -14.30 7.37
N ALA A 10 13.00 -14.86 6.49
CA ALA A 10 12.89 -14.41 5.12
C ALA A 10 12.34 -12.97 5.01
N ALA A 11 11.51 -12.51 5.95
CA ALA A 11 11.05 -11.12 5.99
C ALA A 11 12.14 -10.16 6.50
N CYS A 12 12.96 -10.61 7.46
CA CYS A 12 14.13 -9.88 7.93
C CYS A 12 15.17 -9.72 6.82
N GLN A 13 15.44 -10.78 6.04
CA GLN A 13 16.37 -10.70 4.91
C GLN A 13 15.90 -9.68 3.87
N GLU A 14 14.62 -9.71 3.50
CA GLU A 14 14.04 -8.75 2.55
C GLU A 14 14.16 -7.30 3.05
N ALA A 15 13.95 -7.06 4.35
CA ALA A 15 14.11 -5.73 4.94
C ALA A 15 15.57 -5.25 4.98
N LEU A 16 16.52 -6.17 5.16
CA LEU A 16 17.96 -5.88 5.07
C LEU A 16 18.35 -5.51 3.65
N ASP A 17 17.87 -6.24 2.65
CA ASP A 17 18.14 -5.97 1.23
C ASP A 17 17.60 -4.60 0.80
N GLN A 18 16.48 -4.17 1.41
CA GLN A 18 15.88 -2.85 1.19
C GLN A 18 16.46 -1.75 2.12
N ASN A 19 17.40 -2.09 3.00
CA ASN A 19 18.02 -1.20 3.99
C ASN A 19 16.99 -0.49 4.91
N VAL A 20 15.87 -1.15 5.21
CA VAL A 20 14.75 -0.62 6.03
C VAL A 20 14.38 -1.60 7.14
N CYS A 21 15.18 -1.65 8.20
CA CYS A 21 14.98 -2.59 9.30
C CYS A 21 14.16 -1.98 10.45
N SER A 22 12.87 -2.33 10.52
CA SER A 22 11.99 -2.01 11.65
C SER A 22 10.96 -3.12 11.84
N ALA A 23 10.54 -3.36 13.08
CA ALA A 23 9.49 -4.34 13.38
C ALA A 23 8.22 -4.09 12.55
N ALA A 24 7.85 -2.82 12.34
CA ALA A 24 6.72 -2.45 11.50
C ALA A 24 6.89 -2.92 10.04
N VAL A 25 8.09 -2.81 9.49
CA VAL A 25 8.41 -3.26 8.13
C VAL A 25 8.32 -4.79 8.03
N ILE A 26 8.89 -5.51 9.00
CA ILE A 26 8.83 -6.99 9.03
C ILE A 26 7.39 -7.48 9.09
N ILE A 27 6.57 -6.90 9.98
CA ILE A 27 5.15 -7.24 10.09
C ILE A 27 4.41 -6.93 8.77
N ASN A 28 4.76 -5.83 8.11
CA ASN A 28 4.12 -5.41 6.86
C ASN A 28 4.51 -6.31 5.68
N ILE A 29 5.75 -6.81 5.63
CA ILE A 29 6.19 -7.83 4.66
C ILE A 29 5.42 -9.14 4.88
N LEU A 30 5.35 -9.61 6.13
CA LEU A 30 4.58 -10.81 6.48
C LEU A 30 3.09 -10.66 6.13
N ALA A 31 2.50 -9.51 6.42
CA ALA A 31 1.11 -9.21 6.07
C ALA A 31 0.88 -9.28 4.55
N ARG A 32 1.78 -8.70 3.75
CA ARG A 32 1.72 -8.77 2.27
C ARG A 32 1.81 -10.19 1.74
N ARG A 33 2.64 -11.05 2.34
CA ARG A 33 2.76 -12.47 1.92
C ARG A 33 1.48 -13.27 2.18
N ARG A 34 0.65 -12.84 3.13
CA ARG A 34 -0.66 -13.44 3.44
C ARG A 34 -1.80 -12.82 2.64
N ASP A 35 -1.55 -11.69 1.97
CA ASP A 35 -2.59 -10.97 1.24
C ASP A 35 -3.16 -11.90 0.15
N PRO A 36 -4.48 -12.11 0.09
CA PRO A 36 -5.07 -12.90 -0.97
C PRO A 36 -4.72 -12.30 -2.34
N ALA A 37 -4.80 -13.15 -3.37
CA ALA A 37 -4.64 -12.67 -4.73
C ALA A 37 -5.59 -11.49 -4.99
N PRO A 38 -5.14 -10.46 -5.74
CA PRO A 38 -5.99 -9.32 -6.06
C PRO A 38 -7.33 -9.78 -6.63
N ALA A 39 -8.41 -9.12 -6.21
CA ALA A 39 -9.71 -9.37 -6.79
C ALA A 39 -9.66 -9.17 -8.32
N VAL A 40 -10.44 -9.98 -9.04
CA VAL A 40 -10.54 -9.86 -10.50
C VAL A 40 -10.94 -8.44 -10.86
N THR A 41 -10.19 -7.83 -11.77
CA THR A 41 -10.48 -6.48 -12.25
C THR A 41 -11.82 -6.47 -12.98
N ILE A 42 -12.78 -5.71 -12.45
CA ILE A 42 -14.05 -5.43 -13.12
C ILE A 42 -13.79 -4.26 -14.06
N LEU A 43 -14.02 -4.47 -15.37
CA LEU A 43 -13.93 -3.38 -16.34
C LEU A 43 -15.01 -2.34 -16.03
N THR A 44 -14.61 -1.09 -15.83
CA THR A 44 -15.55 0.01 -15.63
C THR A 44 -16.40 0.18 -16.89
N PRO A 45 -17.74 0.04 -16.81
CA PRO A 45 -18.61 0.28 -17.95
C PRO A 45 -18.49 1.73 -18.45
N ASP A 46 -18.53 1.95 -19.78
CA ASP A 46 -18.52 3.29 -20.38
C ASP A 46 -19.67 4.19 -19.87
N ALA A 47 -20.77 3.59 -19.42
CA ALA A 47 -21.90 4.31 -18.83
C ALA A 47 -21.55 5.03 -17.51
N LEU A 48 -20.45 4.64 -16.83
CA LEU A 48 -20.00 5.24 -15.57
C LEU A 48 -18.88 6.28 -15.76
N ARG A 49 -18.74 6.86 -16.96
CA ARG A 49 -17.78 7.93 -17.20
C ARG A 49 -18.19 9.19 -16.44
N LEU A 50 -17.26 9.69 -15.63
CA LEU A 50 -17.43 10.95 -14.91
C LEU A 50 -17.51 12.10 -15.91
N GLN A 51 -18.51 12.97 -15.75
CA GLN A 51 -18.59 14.23 -16.51
C GLN A 51 -17.53 15.23 -16.07
N HIS A 52 -17.12 15.15 -14.79
CA HIS A 52 -16.10 16.00 -14.20
C HIS A 52 -15.12 15.11 -13.44
N GLU A 53 -13.88 15.06 -13.91
CA GLU A 53 -12.83 14.31 -13.22
C GLU A 53 -12.36 15.07 -11.97
N PRO A 54 -12.07 14.37 -10.86
CA PRO A 54 -11.55 15.00 -9.67
C PRO A 54 -10.17 15.59 -9.95
N GLN A 55 -10.01 16.89 -9.75
CA GLN A 55 -8.71 17.54 -9.81
C GLN A 55 -8.00 17.41 -8.46
N ALA A 56 -6.81 16.82 -8.47
CA ALA A 56 -5.92 16.84 -7.31
C ALA A 56 -5.28 18.24 -7.17
N ASP A 57 -6.04 19.19 -6.63
CA ASP A 57 -5.55 20.54 -6.35
C ASP A 57 -4.82 20.58 -4.99
N CYS A 58 -3.52 20.26 -5.05
CA CYS A 58 -2.63 20.33 -3.91
C CYS A 58 -2.45 21.78 -3.40
N ALA A 59 -2.58 22.80 -4.25
CA ALA A 59 -2.41 24.19 -3.85
C ALA A 59 -3.53 24.64 -2.91
N ARG A 60 -4.77 24.20 -3.18
CA ARG A 60 -5.90 24.40 -2.26
C ARG A 60 -5.61 23.79 -0.89
N TYR A 61 -5.09 22.57 -0.84
CA TYR A 61 -4.73 21.91 0.40
C TYR A 61 -3.62 22.67 1.16
N ASP A 62 -2.57 23.09 0.46
CA ASP A 62 -1.45 23.82 1.05
C ASP A 62 -1.86 25.16 1.66
N SER A 63 -2.79 25.88 1.02
CA SER A 63 -3.32 27.13 1.56
C SER A 63 -4.04 26.95 2.90
N LEU A 64 -4.86 25.90 3.02
CA LEU A 64 -5.58 25.57 4.26
C LEU A 64 -4.62 25.13 5.36
N ARG A 65 -3.62 24.30 5.00
CA ARG A 65 -2.61 23.82 5.95
C ARG A 65 -1.76 24.95 6.53
N ARG A 66 -1.43 25.98 5.73
CA ARG A 66 -0.64 27.14 6.20
C ARG A 66 -1.43 28.10 7.08
N ALA A 67 -2.76 28.06 7.03
CA ALA A 67 -3.64 28.91 7.83
C ALA A 67 -3.98 28.32 9.22
N SER A 68 -3.51 27.11 9.52
CA SER A 68 -3.64 26.41 10.80
C SER A 68 -2.34 26.48 11.60
#